data_AF-A0A3M1CM01-F1
#
_entry.id   AF-A0A3M1CM01-F1
#
_cell.length_a   1.000
_cell.length_b   1.000
_cell.length_c   1.000
_cell.angle_alpha   90.00
_cell.angle_beta   90.00
_cell.angle_gamma   90.00
#
_symmetry.space_group_name_H-M   'P 1'
#
loop_
_entity.id
_entity.type
_entity.pdbx_description
1 polymer ?
#
loop_
_entity_poly.entity_id
_entity_poly.type
_entity_poly.pdbx_seq_one_letter_code
_entity_poly.pdbx_strand_id
1 'polypeptide(L)'
;MSAPQTPVEASAGRPSAAPLPLPLAPYAAPATLRTTWPLLVDPQGQAEVLGDALARLLEEIGHPRLLADNLLRLEQWVRAAMADRDEATSASTVTRAAGEGMAASLSLAPGPAGELAEAIHALVDAIPEGSTLLPYTPHAALDLLALQADARVRAARRAWRDEAHRVIADLSALLEVERAKDPDAARASEVARSVGSVASSFLDPDALARVVGPRRGGQRMAPARRERLGRLLDRLQATLEAPPAPTMIAIGVAQPGAGFSSQASDDPCRDAAARFDALAAELVTTVAALRAARLELADAYDPAIHDQEAAALDWLHLSPAELALMPVIVAVDHADRIAADGMAALTALLSSGRPVQVLVDVQPTRNPGAHPDHLSGFRVELGQLGISLRQVFVQQTTPARSEHCIAGLRRALETERPGLHLLCTGWLPGEVAPAVDPWLAAASAVESRAHPLFRYDPDAGESWADCLDASANPDPDADWITDEDAEGPGNGHAYT
;
A
#
# COMPACT_ATOMS: atom_id res chain seq x y z
N MET A 1 16.46 -42.56 42.04
CA MET A 1 15.63 -42.94 40.88
C MET A 1 14.28 -42.28 41.06
N SER A 2 14.10 -41.08 40.51
CA SER A 2 12.83 -40.37 40.44
C SER A 2 12.54 -40.12 38.98
N ALA A 3 11.33 -40.47 38.56
CA ALA A 3 10.85 -40.44 37.18
C ALA A 3 10.85 -39.00 36.60
N PRO A 4 10.97 -38.83 35.27
CA PRO A 4 10.95 -37.52 34.64
C PRO A 4 9.52 -36.96 34.62
N GLN A 5 9.39 -35.69 34.98
CA GLN A 5 8.16 -34.91 34.89
C GLN A 5 7.79 -34.68 33.41
N THR A 6 6.54 -35.00 33.08
CA THR A 6 5.83 -34.56 31.87
C THR A 6 5.85 -33.03 31.75
N PRO A 7 6.03 -32.47 30.54
CA PRO A 7 6.01 -31.02 30.38
C PRO A 7 4.59 -30.48 30.56
N VAL A 8 4.52 -29.44 31.38
CA VAL A 8 3.35 -28.65 31.74
C VAL A 8 2.70 -28.06 30.49
N GLU A 9 1.40 -28.30 30.32
CA GLU A 9 0.52 -27.58 29.40
C GLU A 9 0.65 -26.07 29.65
N ALA A 10 1.17 -25.33 28.66
CA ALA A 10 1.13 -23.88 28.64
C ALA A 10 -0.28 -23.41 28.27
N SER A 11 -1.23 -23.55 29.20
CA SER A 11 -2.50 -22.83 29.15
C SER A 11 -2.25 -21.38 29.59
N ALA A 12 -1.80 -20.53 28.67
CA ALA A 12 -1.93 -19.10 28.85
C ALA A 12 -3.41 -18.75 28.73
N GLY A 13 -4.08 -18.58 29.89
CA GLY A 13 -5.50 -18.26 29.96
C GLY A 13 -5.80 -16.94 29.27
N ARG A 14 -6.59 -17.01 28.19
CA ARG A 14 -7.22 -15.84 27.56
C ARG A 14 -8.09 -15.10 28.60
N PRO A 15 -8.25 -13.77 28.51
CA PRO A 15 -9.39 -13.13 29.14
C PRO A 15 -10.66 -13.79 28.59
N SER A 16 -11.51 -14.33 29.47
CA SER A 16 -12.70 -15.09 29.09
C SER A 16 -13.61 -14.20 28.23
N ALA A 17 -13.79 -14.56 26.96
CA ALA A 17 -14.89 -14.05 26.15
C ALA A 17 -16.20 -14.26 26.92
N ALA A 18 -17.18 -13.37 26.71
CA ALA A 18 -18.49 -13.52 27.31
C ALA A 18 -19.06 -14.92 26.96
N PRO A 19 -19.69 -15.64 27.91
CA PRO A 19 -20.19 -16.99 27.64
C PRO A 19 -21.28 -16.92 26.57
N LEU A 20 -21.02 -17.55 25.42
CA LEU A 20 -21.99 -17.69 24.34
C LEU A 20 -22.96 -18.84 24.62
N PRO A 21 -24.22 -18.76 24.15
CA PRO A 21 -25.10 -19.91 24.07
C PRO A 21 -24.41 -21.07 23.36
N LEU A 22 -24.67 -22.32 23.80
CA LEU A 22 -24.02 -23.52 23.25
C LEU A 22 -24.04 -23.61 21.71
N PRO A 23 -25.14 -23.26 21.00
CA PRO A 23 -25.15 -23.26 19.53
C PRO A 23 -24.20 -22.26 18.89
N LEU A 24 -23.82 -21.20 19.61
CA LEU A 24 -22.94 -20.14 19.13
C LEU A 24 -21.47 -20.36 19.54
N ALA A 25 -21.19 -21.30 20.45
CA ALA A 25 -19.84 -21.56 20.93
C ALA A 25 -18.80 -21.87 19.81
N PRO A 26 -19.14 -22.60 18.71
CA PRO A 26 -18.21 -22.81 17.60
C PRO A 26 -17.80 -21.53 16.86
N TYR A 27 -18.59 -20.47 16.94
CA TYR A 27 -18.34 -19.20 16.24
C TYR A 27 -17.47 -18.23 17.04
N ALA A 28 -17.04 -18.62 18.24
CA ALA A 28 -16.10 -17.87 19.07
C ALA A 28 -14.63 -18.09 18.65
N ALA A 29 -14.35 -19.14 17.88
CA ALA A 29 -13.01 -19.56 17.52
C ALA A 29 -12.77 -19.37 16.01
N PRO A 30 -11.78 -18.56 15.58
CA PRO A 30 -11.50 -18.35 14.16
C PRO A 30 -11.11 -19.63 13.41
N ALA A 31 -10.44 -20.57 14.10
CA ALA A 31 -9.94 -21.81 13.51
C ALA A 31 -11.05 -22.81 13.13
N THR A 32 -12.24 -22.68 13.70
CA THR A 32 -13.40 -23.53 13.39
C THR A 32 -14.29 -22.92 12.31
N LEU A 33 -14.04 -21.67 11.91
CA LEU A 33 -14.80 -20.98 10.86
C LEU A 33 -14.00 -21.00 9.56
N ARG A 34 -14.67 -21.40 8.47
CA ARG A 34 -14.15 -21.16 7.13
C ARG A 34 -14.38 -19.69 6.79
N THR A 35 -13.35 -18.88 6.94
CA THR A 35 -13.34 -17.45 6.59
C THR A 35 -12.67 -17.22 5.23
N THR A 36 -12.60 -15.99 4.72
CA THR A 36 -11.75 -15.67 3.55
C THR A 36 -10.29 -15.35 3.92
N TRP A 37 -9.94 -15.45 5.22
CA TRP A 37 -8.65 -15.06 5.78
C TRP A 37 -7.92 -16.23 6.46
N PRO A 38 -6.59 -16.21 6.60
CA PRO A 38 -5.66 -15.16 6.14
C PRO A 38 -5.60 -15.05 4.62
N LEU A 39 -5.12 -13.90 4.12
CA LEU A 39 -4.85 -13.72 2.70
C LEU A 39 -3.40 -14.10 2.40
N LEU A 40 -3.17 -14.78 1.28
CA LEU A 40 -1.82 -14.97 0.74
C LEU A 40 -1.47 -13.75 -0.11
N VAL A 41 -0.40 -13.06 0.26
CA VAL A 41 0.11 -11.88 -0.42
C VAL A 41 1.42 -12.24 -1.11
N ASP A 42 1.45 -12.11 -2.43
CA ASP A 42 2.64 -12.36 -3.23
C ASP A 42 3.68 -11.21 -3.11
N PRO A 43 4.92 -11.39 -3.61
CA PRO A 43 5.95 -10.36 -3.59
C PRO A 43 5.61 -9.10 -4.42
N GLN A 44 4.62 -9.19 -5.31
CA GLN A 44 4.11 -8.10 -6.13
C GLN A 44 2.98 -7.33 -5.43
N GLY A 45 2.55 -7.76 -4.24
CA GLY A 45 1.48 -7.15 -3.46
C GLY A 45 0.07 -7.55 -3.90
N GLN A 46 -0.08 -8.62 -4.68
CA GLN A 46 -1.38 -9.22 -4.97
C GLN A 46 -1.82 -10.09 -3.78
N ALA A 47 -3.03 -9.83 -3.30
CA ALA A 47 -3.66 -10.58 -2.22
C ALA A 47 -4.70 -11.54 -2.80
N GLU A 48 -4.62 -12.82 -2.41
CA GLU A 48 -5.51 -13.89 -2.81
C GLU A 48 -6.05 -14.61 -1.56
N VAL A 49 -7.27 -15.14 -1.64
CA VAL A 49 -7.83 -15.98 -0.56
C VAL A 49 -6.98 -17.25 -0.44
N LEU A 50 -6.63 -17.64 0.78
CA LEU A 50 -5.74 -18.77 1.02
C LEU A 50 -6.21 -20.07 0.32
N GLY A 51 -7.50 -20.37 0.35
CA GLY A 51 -8.05 -21.57 -0.28
C GLY A 51 -7.79 -21.60 -1.80
N ASP A 52 -8.03 -20.49 -2.49
CA ASP A 52 -7.84 -20.37 -3.93
C ASP A 52 -6.36 -20.44 -4.30
N ALA A 53 -5.51 -19.76 -3.52
CA ALA A 53 -4.06 -19.80 -3.69
C ALA A 53 -3.52 -21.22 -3.52
N LEU A 54 -3.96 -21.94 -2.48
CA LEU A 54 -3.54 -23.33 -2.24
C LEU A 54 -4.04 -24.28 -3.34
N ALA A 55 -5.27 -24.09 -3.84
CA ALA A 55 -5.81 -24.88 -4.95
C ALA A 55 -5.01 -24.65 -6.24
N ARG A 56 -4.70 -23.39 -6.57
CA ARG A 56 -3.86 -23.04 -7.73
C ARG A 56 -2.45 -23.64 -7.60
N LEU A 57 -1.80 -23.49 -6.46
CA LEU A 57 -0.47 -24.08 -6.21
C LEU A 57 -0.50 -25.61 -6.29
N LEU A 58 -1.59 -26.25 -5.84
CA LEU A 58 -1.79 -27.69 -5.95
C LEU A 58 -1.87 -28.14 -7.41
N GLU A 59 -2.53 -27.38 -8.28
CA GLU A 59 -2.55 -27.63 -9.73
C GLU A 59 -1.16 -27.49 -10.36
N GLU A 60 -0.40 -26.46 -9.96
CA GLU A 60 0.97 -26.21 -10.45
C GLU A 60 1.93 -27.38 -10.17
N ILE A 61 1.79 -28.05 -9.01
CA ILE A 61 2.61 -29.20 -8.63
C ILE A 61 2.10 -30.55 -9.16
N GLY A 62 1.09 -30.55 -10.04
CA GLY A 62 0.57 -31.76 -10.68
C GLY A 62 -0.52 -32.49 -9.89
N HIS A 63 -1.17 -31.81 -8.96
CA HIS A 63 -2.36 -32.29 -8.23
C HIS A 63 -2.19 -33.64 -7.50
N PRO A 64 -1.18 -33.79 -6.62
CA PRO A 64 -0.96 -35.00 -5.83
C PRO A 64 -2.19 -35.37 -5.00
N ARG A 65 -2.81 -36.52 -5.28
CA ARG A 65 -4.11 -36.94 -4.74
C ARG A 65 -4.20 -36.87 -3.22
N LEU A 66 -3.19 -37.38 -2.52
CA LEU A 66 -3.21 -37.45 -1.06
C LEU A 66 -3.21 -36.07 -0.41
N LEU A 67 -2.53 -35.09 -1.01
CA LEU A 67 -2.57 -33.70 -0.56
C LEU A 67 -3.88 -33.04 -0.97
N ALA A 68 -4.37 -33.29 -2.19
CA ALA A 68 -5.67 -32.79 -2.67
C ALA A 68 -6.82 -33.18 -1.74
N ASP A 69 -6.89 -34.45 -1.34
CA ASP A 69 -7.90 -34.98 -0.41
C ASP A 69 -7.81 -34.35 0.99
N ASN A 70 -6.69 -33.72 1.33
CA ASN A 70 -6.43 -33.08 2.62
C ASN A 70 -6.21 -31.56 2.52
N LEU A 71 -6.51 -30.92 1.38
CA LEU A 71 -6.25 -29.50 1.18
C LEU A 71 -6.98 -28.62 2.19
N LEU A 72 -8.26 -28.93 2.46
CA LEU A 72 -9.06 -28.23 3.45
C LEU A 72 -8.50 -28.38 4.87
N ARG A 73 -7.91 -29.54 5.20
CA ARG A 73 -7.25 -29.73 6.51
C ARG A 73 -6.00 -28.87 6.59
N LEU A 74 -5.17 -28.85 5.54
CA LEU A 74 -3.99 -27.99 5.50
C LEU A 74 -4.39 -26.52 5.71
N GLU A 75 -5.43 -26.06 5.01
CA GLU A 75 -5.98 -24.73 5.17
C GLU A 75 -6.40 -24.42 6.62
N GLN A 76 -7.10 -25.34 7.29
CA GLN A 76 -7.47 -25.22 8.70
C GLN A 76 -6.23 -25.11 9.61
N TRP A 77 -5.19 -25.91 9.36
CA TRP A 77 -3.94 -25.84 10.12
C TRP A 77 -3.21 -24.51 9.91
N VAL A 78 -3.20 -23.97 8.69
CA VAL A 78 -2.64 -22.64 8.39
C VAL A 78 -3.43 -21.54 9.11
N ARG A 79 -4.76 -21.59 9.07
CA ARG A 79 -5.64 -20.64 9.79
C ARG A 79 -5.39 -20.67 11.29
N ALA A 80 -5.31 -21.86 11.89
CA ALA A 80 -5.03 -22.03 13.30
C ALA A 80 -3.66 -21.43 13.68
N ALA A 81 -2.64 -21.60 12.83
CA ALA A 81 -1.31 -21.03 13.04
C ALA A 81 -1.25 -19.49 12.89
N MET A 82 -2.24 -18.90 12.22
CA MET A 82 -2.36 -17.45 12.02
C MET A 82 -3.35 -16.77 12.98
N ALA A 83 -4.19 -17.53 13.69
CA ALA A 83 -5.33 -17.00 14.46
C ALA A 83 -4.93 -16.01 15.57
N ASP A 84 -3.76 -16.21 16.21
CA ASP A 84 -3.27 -15.34 17.29
C ASP A 84 -2.15 -14.39 16.82
N ARG A 85 -2.02 -14.16 15.50
CA ARG A 85 -1.00 -13.27 14.92
C ARG A 85 -1.61 -11.94 14.48
N ASP A 86 -0.92 -10.86 14.83
CA ASP A 86 -1.29 -9.51 14.43
C ASP A 86 -0.48 -8.99 13.22
N GLU A 87 0.53 -9.74 12.78
CA GLU A 87 1.47 -9.30 11.74
C GLU A 87 1.56 -10.31 10.58
N ALA A 88 1.87 -9.77 9.40
CA ALA A 88 2.14 -10.57 8.22
C ALA A 88 3.33 -11.51 8.47
N THR A 89 3.16 -12.79 8.14
CA THR A 89 4.18 -13.83 8.37
C THR A 89 4.57 -14.52 7.07
N SER A 90 5.81 -14.99 6.94
CA SER A 90 6.24 -15.82 5.79
C SER A 90 5.25 -16.98 5.50
N ALA A 91 4.69 -16.98 4.30
CA ALA A 91 3.71 -17.97 3.87
C ALA A 91 4.30 -19.39 3.80
N SER A 92 5.51 -19.52 3.26
CA SER A 92 6.22 -20.80 3.17
C SER A 92 6.55 -21.39 4.55
N THR A 93 6.94 -20.56 5.52
CA THR A 93 7.24 -20.99 6.89
C THR A 93 6.01 -21.53 7.60
N VAL A 94 4.90 -20.79 7.55
CA VAL A 94 3.65 -21.19 8.19
C VAL A 94 3.05 -22.42 7.51
N THR A 95 3.00 -22.43 6.17
CA THR A 95 2.43 -23.56 5.41
C THR A 95 3.22 -24.85 5.64
N ARG A 96 4.55 -24.77 5.74
CA ARG A 96 5.40 -25.92 6.08
C ARG A 96 5.07 -26.49 7.46
N ALA A 97 5.08 -25.65 8.49
CA ALA A 97 4.79 -26.08 9.86
C ALA A 97 3.36 -26.63 10.00
N ALA A 98 2.39 -26.00 9.33
CA ALA A 98 1.00 -26.47 9.27
C ALA A 98 0.89 -27.83 8.57
N GLY A 99 1.57 -28.01 7.44
CA GLY A 99 1.60 -29.28 6.72
C GLY A 99 2.24 -30.41 7.52
N GLU A 100 3.36 -30.15 8.20
CA GLU A 100 4.02 -31.13 9.07
C GLU A 100 3.11 -31.54 10.24
N GLY A 101 2.46 -30.57 10.91
CA GLY A 101 1.49 -30.83 11.98
C GLY A 101 0.27 -31.62 11.50
N MET A 102 -0.28 -31.25 10.34
CA MET A 102 -1.36 -31.98 9.70
C MET A 102 -0.96 -33.42 9.38
N ALA A 103 0.19 -33.64 8.72
CA ALA A 103 0.66 -34.96 8.35
C ALA A 103 0.88 -35.86 9.58
N ALA A 104 1.43 -35.31 10.67
CA ALA A 104 1.58 -36.02 11.94
C ALA A 104 0.22 -36.43 12.54
N SER A 105 -0.81 -35.58 12.41
CA SER A 105 -2.15 -35.88 12.95
C SER A 105 -2.87 -37.04 12.24
N LEU A 106 -2.53 -37.32 10.97
CA LEU A 106 -3.20 -38.34 10.15
C LEU A 106 -2.75 -39.78 10.48
N SER A 107 -1.65 -39.97 11.22
CA SER A 107 -1.14 -41.28 11.64
C SER A 107 -1.01 -42.30 10.47
N LEU A 108 -0.52 -41.83 9.31
CA LEU A 108 -0.40 -42.63 8.10
C LEU A 108 0.73 -43.68 8.18
N ALA A 109 0.62 -44.75 7.39
CA ALA A 109 1.69 -45.71 7.20
C ALA A 109 2.92 -45.07 6.51
N PRO A 110 4.15 -45.62 6.65
CA PRO A 110 5.37 -44.96 6.18
C PRO A 110 5.40 -44.58 4.69
N GLY A 111 4.79 -45.38 3.80
CA GLY A 111 4.71 -45.08 2.37
C GLY A 111 3.87 -43.82 2.07
N PRO A 112 2.55 -43.84 2.36
CA PRO A 112 1.69 -42.66 2.20
C PRO A 112 2.15 -41.43 3.01
N ALA A 113 2.76 -41.62 4.17
CA ALA A 113 3.33 -40.52 4.94
C ALA A 113 4.49 -39.83 4.20
N GLY A 114 5.36 -40.61 3.53
CA GLY A 114 6.41 -40.08 2.66
C GLY A 114 5.85 -39.33 1.45
N GLU A 115 4.87 -39.92 0.76
CA GLU A 115 4.19 -39.30 -0.39
C GLU A 115 3.55 -37.95 -0.02
N LEU A 116 2.88 -37.88 1.14
CA LEU A 116 2.27 -36.64 1.62
C LEU A 116 3.34 -35.60 1.98
N ALA A 117 4.42 -36.01 2.64
CA ALA A 117 5.50 -35.10 3.02
C ALA A 117 6.21 -34.50 1.79
N GLU A 118 6.46 -35.31 0.75
CA GLU A 118 7.00 -34.83 -0.52
C GLU A 118 6.05 -33.85 -1.22
N ALA A 119 4.74 -34.15 -1.24
CA ALA A 119 3.74 -33.26 -1.81
C ALA A 119 3.65 -31.92 -1.06
N ILE A 120 3.71 -31.92 0.28
CA ILE A 120 3.74 -30.69 1.09
C ILE A 120 5.01 -29.89 0.80
N HIS A 121 6.16 -30.55 0.67
CA HIS A 121 7.41 -29.88 0.34
C HIS A 121 7.33 -29.20 -1.03
N ALA A 122 6.84 -29.92 -2.05
CA ALA A 122 6.63 -29.37 -3.39
C ALA A 122 5.65 -28.18 -3.38
N LEU A 123 4.55 -28.25 -2.62
CA LEU A 123 3.61 -27.15 -2.47
C LEU A 123 4.28 -25.91 -1.85
N VAL A 124 5.08 -26.10 -0.80
CA VAL A 124 5.79 -25.00 -0.11
C VAL A 124 6.83 -24.38 -1.03
N ASP A 125 7.54 -25.17 -1.83
CA ASP A 125 8.54 -24.68 -2.78
C ASP A 125 7.90 -23.97 -3.99
N ALA A 126 6.63 -24.26 -4.30
CA ALA A 126 5.86 -23.54 -5.31
C ALA A 126 5.38 -22.16 -4.83
N ILE A 127 5.32 -21.90 -3.51
CA ILE A 127 4.96 -20.57 -2.99
C ILE A 127 6.04 -19.56 -3.41
N PRO A 128 5.69 -18.45 -4.09
CA PRO A 128 6.67 -17.47 -4.54
C PRO A 128 7.52 -16.92 -3.38
N GLU A 129 8.83 -16.82 -3.59
CA GLU A 129 9.78 -16.35 -2.57
C GLU A 129 9.44 -14.93 -2.12
N GLY A 130 9.27 -14.73 -0.81
CA GLY A 130 8.85 -13.45 -0.23
C GLY A 130 7.34 -13.31 -0.01
N SER A 131 6.53 -14.31 -0.38
CA SER A 131 5.08 -14.30 -0.08
C SER A 131 4.81 -14.33 1.43
N THR A 132 3.76 -13.63 1.85
CA THR A 132 3.34 -13.52 3.25
C THR A 132 1.87 -13.88 3.42
N LEU A 133 1.50 -14.34 4.62
CA LEU A 133 0.12 -14.51 5.04
C LEU A 133 -0.27 -13.31 5.90
N LEU A 134 -1.30 -12.59 5.47
CA LEU A 134 -1.86 -11.46 6.18
C LEU A 134 -3.03 -11.91 7.06
N PRO A 135 -2.96 -11.75 8.40
CA PRO A 135 -4.06 -12.11 9.29
C PRO A 135 -5.23 -11.11 9.22
N TYR A 136 -6.41 -11.54 9.68
CA TYR A 136 -7.57 -10.66 9.83
C TYR A 136 -7.44 -9.87 11.13
N THR A 137 -7.02 -8.61 11.04
CA THR A 137 -6.79 -7.71 12.20
C THR A 137 -7.70 -6.49 12.13
N PRO A 138 -7.82 -5.70 13.22
CA PRO A 138 -8.53 -4.41 13.19
C PRO A 138 -7.99 -3.44 12.11
N HIS A 139 -6.75 -3.67 11.65
CA HIS A 139 -6.06 -2.86 10.66
C HIS A 139 -6.04 -3.49 9.25
N ALA A 140 -6.75 -4.61 9.03
CA ALA A 140 -6.73 -5.35 7.76
C ALA A 140 -6.96 -4.46 6.52
N ALA A 141 -7.89 -3.50 6.59
CA ALA A 141 -8.12 -2.56 5.48
C ALA A 141 -6.92 -1.63 5.22
N LEU A 142 -6.25 -1.18 6.28
CA LEU A 142 -5.08 -0.32 6.21
C LEU A 142 -3.89 -1.09 5.66
N ASP A 143 -3.70 -2.35 6.06
CA ASP A 143 -2.67 -3.24 5.51
C ASP A 143 -2.90 -3.51 4.02
N LEU A 144 -4.14 -3.81 3.62
CA LEU A 144 -4.51 -3.95 2.21
C LEU A 144 -4.23 -2.67 1.41
N LEU A 145 -4.55 -1.51 1.96
CA LEU A 145 -4.24 -0.22 1.33
C LEU A 145 -2.74 0.02 1.24
N ALA A 146 -1.96 -0.34 2.27
CA ALA A 146 -0.51 -0.25 2.29
C ALA A 146 0.11 -1.06 1.15
N LEU A 147 -0.39 -2.29 0.92
CA LEU A 147 0.05 -3.14 -0.18
C LEU A 147 -0.19 -2.48 -1.55
N GLN A 148 -1.40 -1.93 -1.76
CA GLN A 148 -1.71 -1.25 -3.03
C GLN A 148 -0.89 0.04 -3.21
N ALA A 149 -0.69 0.81 -2.14
CA ALA A 149 0.14 2.01 -2.14
C ALA A 149 1.61 1.70 -2.44
N ASP A 150 2.15 0.64 -1.84
CA ASP A 150 3.54 0.22 -2.02
C ASP A 150 3.83 -0.14 -3.47
N ALA A 151 2.99 -0.97 -4.08
CA ALA A 151 3.11 -1.37 -5.48
C ALA A 151 3.12 -0.14 -6.42
N ARG A 152 2.15 0.77 -6.25
CA ARG A 152 2.01 1.99 -7.06
C ARG A 152 3.20 2.94 -6.89
N VAL A 153 3.51 3.32 -5.65
CA VAL A 153 4.49 4.37 -5.36
C VAL A 153 5.92 3.89 -5.65
N ARG A 154 6.25 2.62 -5.37
CA ARG A 154 7.59 2.10 -5.72
C ARG A 154 7.83 2.07 -7.21
N ALA A 155 6.83 1.71 -8.02
CA ALA A 155 6.94 1.74 -9.47
C ALA A 155 7.24 3.16 -9.98
N ALA A 156 6.48 4.16 -9.53
CA ALA A 156 6.69 5.56 -9.89
C ALA A 156 8.08 6.07 -9.46
N ARG A 157 8.49 5.80 -8.21
CA ARG A 157 9.79 6.23 -7.68
C ARG A 157 10.97 5.55 -8.38
N ARG A 158 10.84 4.29 -8.80
CA ARG A 158 11.88 3.60 -9.59
C ARG A 158 12.08 4.31 -10.94
N ALA A 159 11.00 4.52 -11.69
CA ALA A 159 11.05 5.21 -12.98
C ALA A 159 11.65 6.64 -12.86
N TRP A 160 11.25 7.39 -11.82
CA TRP A 160 11.80 8.72 -11.57
C TRP A 160 13.29 8.69 -11.20
N ARG A 161 13.74 7.74 -10.36
CA ARG A 161 15.18 7.62 -10.03
C ARG A 161 16.03 7.31 -11.25
N ASP A 162 15.58 6.40 -12.11
CA ASP A 162 16.30 6.03 -13.34
C ASP A 162 16.45 7.24 -14.27
N GLU A 163 15.44 8.10 -14.33
CA GLU A 163 15.53 9.36 -15.06
C GLU A 163 16.44 10.37 -14.38
N ALA A 164 16.29 10.59 -13.07
CA ALA A 164 17.11 11.53 -12.31
C ALA A 164 18.60 11.20 -12.42
N HIS A 165 18.97 9.91 -12.34
CA HIS A 165 20.36 9.47 -12.54
C HIS A 165 20.90 9.82 -13.93
N ARG A 166 20.10 9.64 -15.00
CA ARG A 166 20.50 10.03 -16.36
C ARG A 166 20.72 11.54 -16.48
N VAL A 167 19.75 12.33 -16.00
CA VAL A 167 19.83 13.80 -16.03
C VAL A 167 21.03 14.31 -15.22
N ILE A 168 21.29 13.74 -14.04
CA ILE A 168 22.47 14.08 -13.22
C ILE A 168 23.77 13.77 -13.95
N ALA A 169 23.87 12.63 -14.62
CA ALA A 169 25.06 12.24 -15.37
C ALA A 169 25.31 13.22 -16.53
N ASP A 170 24.26 13.56 -17.28
CA ASP A 170 24.35 14.49 -18.42
C ASP A 170 24.71 15.92 -17.97
N LEU A 171 24.11 16.40 -16.87
CA LEU A 171 24.44 17.68 -16.25
C LEU A 171 25.89 17.72 -15.77
N SER A 172 26.35 16.65 -15.12
CA SER A 172 27.73 16.52 -14.62
C SER A 172 28.72 16.55 -15.78
N ALA A 173 28.47 15.77 -16.84
CA ALA A 173 29.30 15.75 -18.04
C ALA A 173 29.36 17.12 -18.72
N LEU A 174 28.21 17.83 -18.82
CA LEU A 174 28.16 19.18 -19.38
C LEU A 174 29.00 20.17 -18.56
N LEU A 175 28.90 20.12 -17.24
CA LEU A 175 29.70 20.96 -16.34
C LEU A 175 31.18 20.59 -16.38
N GLU A 176 31.55 19.32 -16.53
CA GLU A 176 32.93 18.87 -16.69
C GLU A 176 33.55 19.37 -18.00
N VAL A 177 32.83 19.29 -19.12
CA VAL A 177 33.26 19.86 -20.40
C VAL A 177 33.49 21.37 -20.27
N GLU A 178 32.62 22.08 -19.54
CA GLU A 178 32.78 23.50 -19.29
C GLU A 178 33.98 23.84 -18.39
N ARG A 179 34.27 23.01 -17.37
CA ARG A 179 35.49 23.13 -16.55
C ARG A 179 36.75 22.89 -17.39
N ALA A 180 36.72 21.94 -18.33
CA ALA A 180 37.86 21.65 -19.20
C ALA A 180 38.18 22.80 -20.19
N LYS A 181 37.21 23.67 -20.49
CA LYS A 181 37.43 24.90 -21.26
C LYS A 181 38.11 26.01 -20.45
N ASP A 182 38.33 25.82 -19.15
CA ASP A 182 39.05 26.78 -18.33
C ASP A 182 40.55 26.82 -18.68
N PRO A 183 41.10 27.98 -19.09
CA PRO A 183 42.52 28.08 -19.46
C PRO A 183 43.49 27.66 -18.35
N ASP A 184 43.12 27.78 -17.07
CA ASP A 184 43.97 27.34 -15.96
C ASP A 184 43.88 25.82 -15.71
N ALA A 185 42.74 25.19 -15.99
CA ALA A 185 42.59 23.73 -15.95
C ALA A 185 43.25 23.03 -17.16
N ALA A 186 43.19 23.65 -18.34
CA ALA A 186 43.82 23.17 -19.56
C ALA A 186 45.36 23.15 -19.45
N ARG A 187 45.95 24.19 -18.85
CA ARG A 187 47.41 24.27 -18.58
C ARG A 187 47.91 23.15 -17.66
N ALA A 188 47.18 22.81 -16.60
CA ALA A 188 47.60 21.77 -15.66
C ALA A 188 47.57 20.34 -16.26
N SER A 189 46.57 20.04 -17.09
CA SER A 189 46.39 18.72 -17.73
C SER A 189 47.32 18.49 -18.93
N GLU A 190 47.62 19.52 -19.72
CA GLU A 190 48.52 19.41 -20.88
C GLU A 190 49.99 19.33 -20.48
N VAL A 191 50.42 20.01 -19.42
CA VAL A 191 51.81 19.90 -18.91
C VAL A 191 52.09 18.48 -18.40
N ALA A 192 51.11 17.81 -17.78
CA ALA A 192 51.27 16.44 -17.28
C ALA A 192 51.29 15.36 -18.38
N ARG A 193 50.62 15.59 -19.53
CA ARG A 193 50.55 14.61 -20.65
C ARG A 193 51.56 14.84 -21.77
N SER A 194 51.98 16.09 -22.01
CA SER A 194 52.85 16.42 -23.15
C SER A 194 54.34 16.32 -22.83
N VAL A 195 54.72 16.25 -21.56
CA VAL A 195 56.11 16.20 -21.13
C VAL A 195 56.36 14.89 -20.43
N GLY A 196 56.63 13.83 -21.21
CA GLY A 196 57.35 12.68 -20.67
C GLY A 196 58.63 13.18 -19.99
N SER A 197 59.06 12.55 -18.90
CA SER A 197 60.06 13.05 -17.93
C SER A 197 61.42 13.50 -18.51
N VAL A 198 61.66 13.31 -19.80
CA VAL A 198 62.88 13.62 -20.54
C VAL A 198 62.77 14.90 -21.38
N ALA A 199 61.56 15.41 -21.66
CA ALA A 199 61.36 16.57 -22.56
C ALA A 199 61.35 17.94 -21.85
N SER A 200 61.24 17.98 -20.51
CA SER A 200 61.19 19.21 -19.70
C SER A 200 62.52 19.98 -19.66
N SER A 201 63.63 19.37 -20.07
CA SER A 201 64.97 19.95 -20.06
C SER A 201 65.37 20.62 -21.39
N PHE A 202 64.62 20.40 -22.48
CA PHE A 202 64.97 20.90 -23.82
C PHE A 202 63.93 21.83 -24.44
N LEU A 203 62.73 21.95 -23.86
CA LEU A 203 61.65 22.79 -24.36
C LEU A 203 61.07 23.60 -23.21
N ASP A 204 61.03 24.93 -23.36
CA ASP A 204 60.32 25.84 -22.45
C ASP A 204 58.80 25.67 -22.66
N PRO A 205 58.08 25.07 -21.69
CA PRO A 205 56.63 24.84 -21.81
C PRO A 205 55.85 26.15 -21.96
N ASP A 206 56.33 27.23 -21.34
CA ASP A 206 55.68 28.55 -21.39
C ASP A 206 55.90 29.24 -22.74
N ALA A 207 56.99 28.93 -23.45
CA ALA A 207 57.23 29.41 -24.80
C ALA A 207 56.37 28.66 -25.84
N LEU A 208 56.21 27.34 -25.68
CA LEU A 208 55.37 26.51 -26.56
C LEU A 208 53.87 26.84 -26.42
N ALA A 209 53.40 27.07 -25.20
CA ALA A 209 52.03 27.52 -24.93
C ALA A 209 51.71 28.91 -25.53
N ARG A 210 52.72 29.73 -25.83
CA ARG A 210 52.58 31.03 -26.52
C ARG A 210 52.51 30.90 -28.04
N VAL A 211 53.10 29.84 -28.62
CA VAL A 211 53.13 29.60 -30.08
C VAL A 211 51.88 28.83 -30.54
N VAL A 212 51.41 27.88 -29.72
CA VAL A 212 50.08 27.29 -29.88
C VAL A 212 49.08 28.30 -29.34
N GLY A 213 48.74 29.31 -30.16
CA GLY A 213 47.73 30.31 -29.80
C GLY A 213 46.47 29.63 -29.25
N PRO A 214 45.70 30.31 -28.37
CA PRO A 214 44.57 29.71 -27.72
C PRO A 214 43.72 29.03 -28.79
N ARG A 215 43.57 27.70 -28.69
CA ARG A 215 42.54 27.01 -29.48
C ARG A 215 41.29 27.86 -29.29
N ARG A 216 40.59 28.17 -30.38
CA ARG A 216 39.23 28.70 -30.32
C ARG A 216 38.36 27.62 -29.69
N GLY A 217 38.56 27.39 -28.39
CA GLY A 217 37.79 26.50 -27.55
C GLY A 217 36.38 27.03 -27.61
N GLY A 218 35.42 26.11 -27.76
CA GLY A 218 34.02 26.45 -27.92
C GLY A 218 33.60 27.52 -26.91
N GLN A 219 32.76 28.45 -27.36
CA GLN A 219 32.26 29.57 -26.57
C GLN A 219 31.93 29.10 -25.13
N ARG A 220 32.48 29.82 -24.14
CA ARG A 220 32.23 29.50 -22.72
C ARG A 220 30.77 29.74 -22.40
N MET A 221 30.24 28.91 -21.51
CA MET A 221 28.89 29.05 -20.99
C MET A 221 28.76 30.35 -20.18
N ALA A 222 27.61 31.02 -20.31
CA ALA A 222 27.30 32.21 -19.50
C ALA A 222 27.36 31.86 -18.00
N PRO A 223 27.93 32.73 -17.14
CA PRO A 223 28.05 32.47 -15.70
C PRO A 223 26.73 32.10 -15.02
N ALA A 224 25.65 32.82 -15.36
CA ALA A 224 24.31 32.55 -14.82
C ALA A 224 23.79 31.16 -15.18
N ARG A 225 24.08 30.65 -16.39
CA ARG A 225 23.72 29.29 -16.80
C ARG A 225 24.52 28.26 -16.00
N ARG A 226 25.84 28.44 -15.86
CA ARG A 226 26.69 27.53 -15.09
C ARG A 226 26.25 27.42 -13.63
N GLU A 227 25.94 28.54 -12.99
CA GLU A 227 25.42 28.57 -11.61
C GLU A 227 24.08 27.86 -11.50
N ARG A 228 23.16 28.07 -12.44
CA ARG A 228 21.88 27.38 -12.49
C ARG A 228 22.06 25.87 -12.65
N LEU A 229 22.89 25.41 -13.59
CA LEU A 229 23.20 23.98 -13.75
C LEU A 229 23.75 23.35 -12.48
N GLY A 230 24.65 24.05 -11.77
CA GLY A 230 25.18 23.62 -10.47
C GLY A 230 24.07 23.45 -9.44
N ARG A 231 23.21 24.46 -9.26
CA ARG A 231 22.07 24.39 -8.32
C ARG A 231 21.10 23.25 -8.64
N LEU A 232 20.82 23.02 -9.93
CA LEU A 232 19.94 21.93 -10.37
C LEU A 232 20.56 20.56 -10.06
N LEU A 233 21.86 20.39 -10.35
CA LEU A 233 22.61 19.19 -10.04
C LEU A 233 22.59 18.89 -8.53
N ASP A 234 22.94 19.88 -7.71
CA ASP A 234 22.97 19.75 -6.25
C ASP A 234 21.59 19.35 -5.70
N ARG A 235 20.52 19.95 -6.20
CA ARG A 235 19.15 19.64 -5.76
C ARG A 235 18.74 18.20 -6.12
N LEU A 236 19.01 17.76 -7.34
CA LEU A 236 18.65 16.41 -7.78
C LEU A 236 19.48 15.34 -7.05
N GLN A 237 20.77 15.59 -6.82
CA GLN A 237 21.64 14.73 -6.02
C GLN A 237 21.15 14.62 -4.57
N ALA A 238 20.90 15.75 -3.92
CA ALA A 238 20.37 15.77 -2.55
C ALA A 238 19.05 15.00 -2.41
N THR A 239 18.20 15.03 -3.44
CA THR A 239 16.94 14.26 -3.45
C THR A 239 17.18 12.76 -3.56
N LEU A 240 18.16 12.31 -4.36
CA LEU A 240 18.51 10.89 -4.49
C LEU A 240 19.24 10.34 -3.25
N GLU A 241 20.01 11.18 -2.57
CA GLU A 241 20.74 10.83 -1.34
C GLU A 241 19.85 10.79 -0.10
N ALA A 242 18.69 11.46 -0.15
CA ALA A 242 17.72 11.45 0.94
C ALA A 242 17.22 10.01 1.22
N PRO A 243 16.95 9.66 2.48
CA PRO A 243 16.41 8.35 2.82
C PRO A 243 15.07 8.13 2.12
N PRO A 244 14.77 6.90 1.68
CA PRO A 244 13.52 6.63 0.99
C PRO A 244 12.34 6.96 1.90
N ALA A 245 11.51 7.91 1.47
CA ALA A 245 10.26 8.21 2.15
C ALA A 245 9.37 6.95 2.23
N PRO A 246 8.48 6.84 3.23
CA PRO A 246 7.46 5.79 3.23
C PRO A 246 6.59 5.88 1.96
N THR A 247 5.97 4.77 1.55
CA THR A 247 5.02 4.73 0.43
C THR A 247 3.62 5.15 0.86
N MET A 248 3.29 4.98 2.14
CA MET A 248 2.05 5.42 2.75
C MET A 248 2.28 6.05 4.13
N ILE A 249 1.48 7.07 4.47
CA ILE A 249 1.47 7.74 5.77
C ILE A 249 0.03 7.72 6.30
N ALA A 250 -0.19 7.02 7.41
CA ALA A 250 -1.47 7.00 8.11
C ALA A 250 -1.48 8.04 9.25
N ILE A 251 -2.55 8.82 9.35
CA ILE A 251 -2.71 9.89 10.34
C ILE A 251 -3.98 9.62 11.13
N GLY A 252 -3.90 9.64 12.46
CA GLY A 252 -5.04 9.40 13.36
C GLY A 252 -4.88 8.13 14.21
N VAL A 253 -5.95 7.36 14.35
CA VAL A 253 -6.00 6.13 15.19
C VAL A 253 -5.41 4.92 14.48
N ALA A 254 -4.16 5.04 14.03
CA ALA A 254 -3.45 3.96 13.34
C ALA A 254 -2.22 3.53 14.13
N GLN A 255 -2.11 2.23 14.41
CA GLN A 255 -0.85 1.64 14.86
C GLN A 255 0.09 1.48 13.65
N PRO A 256 1.41 1.63 13.83
CA PRO A 256 2.36 1.39 12.75
C PRO A 256 2.30 -0.09 12.35
N GLY A 257 2.14 -0.35 11.05
CA GLY A 257 2.15 -1.68 10.45
C GLY A 257 3.30 -1.85 9.45
N ALA A 258 3.38 -3.04 8.86
CA ALA A 258 4.37 -3.29 7.81
C ALA A 258 4.06 -2.43 6.57
N GLY A 259 5.04 -1.63 6.12
CA GLY A 259 4.96 -0.90 4.85
C GLY A 259 4.41 0.52 4.92
N PHE A 260 4.06 1.05 6.10
CA PHE A 260 3.64 2.45 6.25
C PHE A 260 4.10 3.09 7.56
N SER A 261 4.15 4.42 7.60
CA SER A 261 4.39 5.16 8.84
C SER A 261 3.07 5.67 9.42
N SER A 262 2.93 5.68 10.75
CA SER A 262 1.78 6.29 11.41
C SER A 262 2.14 7.58 12.16
N GLN A 263 1.18 8.50 12.25
CA GLN A 263 1.23 9.72 13.03
C GLN A 263 -0.09 9.86 13.82
N ALA A 264 -0.01 9.89 15.14
CA ALA A 264 -1.20 10.13 15.97
C ALA A 264 -1.75 11.54 15.72
N SER A 265 -3.08 11.68 15.72
CA SER A 265 -3.77 12.95 15.52
C SER A 265 -5.16 12.94 16.14
N ASP A 266 -5.54 14.08 16.73
CA ASP A 266 -6.88 14.33 17.27
C ASP A 266 -7.87 14.80 16.18
N ASP A 267 -7.38 15.38 15.08
CA ASP A 267 -8.15 15.80 13.90
C ASP A 267 -7.46 15.23 12.62
N PRO A 268 -7.66 13.92 12.35
CA PRO A 268 -6.95 13.23 11.27
C PRO A 268 -7.12 13.85 9.89
N CYS A 269 -8.32 14.37 9.60
CA CYS A 269 -8.62 14.96 8.30
C CYS A 269 -7.86 16.28 8.07
N ARG A 270 -7.81 17.15 9.09
CA ARG A 270 -7.06 18.41 9.01
C ARG A 270 -5.56 18.15 8.90
N ASP A 271 -5.03 17.27 9.73
CA ASP A 271 -3.61 16.97 9.75
C ASP A 271 -3.16 16.25 8.47
N ALA A 272 -4.01 15.42 7.88
CA ALA A 272 -3.77 14.83 6.57
C ALA A 272 -3.71 15.86 5.43
N ALA A 273 -4.61 16.85 5.43
CA ALA A 273 -4.53 17.96 4.47
C ALA A 273 -3.21 18.74 4.61
N ALA A 274 -2.83 19.09 5.85
CA ALA A 274 -1.59 19.81 6.11
C ALA A 274 -0.34 18.98 5.73
N ARG A 275 -0.37 17.67 5.99
CA ARG A 275 0.71 16.76 5.61
C ARG A 275 0.85 16.66 4.10
N PHE A 276 -0.27 16.60 3.37
CA PHE A 276 -0.28 16.63 1.91
C PHE A 276 0.38 17.90 1.39
N ASP A 277 -0.07 19.07 1.87
CA ASP A 277 0.43 20.35 1.39
C ASP A 277 1.95 20.50 1.61
N ALA A 278 2.46 20.06 2.76
CA ALA A 278 3.89 20.10 3.06
C ALA A 278 4.71 19.23 2.11
N LEU A 279 4.29 17.99 1.88
CA LEU A 279 4.98 17.06 0.99
C LEU A 279 4.86 17.46 -0.48
N ALA A 280 3.71 18.00 -0.87
CA ALA A 280 3.47 18.48 -2.21
C ALA A 280 4.36 19.70 -2.52
N ALA A 281 4.53 20.63 -1.57
CA ALA A 281 5.46 21.74 -1.71
C ALA A 281 6.91 21.27 -1.93
N GLU A 282 7.36 20.26 -1.18
CA GLU A 282 8.68 19.65 -1.39
C GLU A 282 8.79 19.00 -2.77
N LEU A 283 7.80 18.21 -3.18
CA LEU A 283 7.78 17.54 -4.47
C LEU A 283 7.82 18.53 -5.64
N VAL A 284 7.04 19.62 -5.57
CA VAL A 284 7.01 20.68 -6.59
C VAL A 284 8.42 21.25 -6.82
N THR A 285 9.19 21.50 -5.77
CA THR A 285 10.56 22.01 -5.92
C THR A 285 11.49 21.01 -6.63
N THR A 286 11.32 19.72 -6.36
CA THR A 286 12.10 18.65 -7.00
C THR A 286 11.70 18.48 -8.47
N VAL A 287 10.40 18.50 -8.78
CA VAL A 287 9.90 18.40 -10.15
C VAL A 287 10.30 19.62 -10.96
N ALA A 288 10.20 20.83 -10.41
CA ALA A 288 10.67 22.05 -11.05
C ALA A 288 12.15 21.96 -11.43
N ALA A 289 13.00 21.45 -10.52
CA ALA A 289 14.42 21.24 -10.80
C ALA A 289 14.64 20.23 -11.93
N LEU A 290 13.91 19.11 -11.95
CA LEU A 290 14.02 18.12 -13.01
C LEU A 290 13.56 18.68 -14.37
N ARG A 291 12.42 19.39 -14.42
CA ARG A 291 11.92 20.04 -15.64
C ARG A 291 12.90 21.09 -16.18
N ALA A 292 13.43 21.94 -15.31
CA ALA A 292 14.45 22.92 -15.69
C ALA A 292 15.73 22.26 -16.20
N ALA A 293 16.18 21.17 -15.57
CA ALA A 293 17.34 20.41 -16.02
C ALA A 293 17.15 19.81 -17.43
N ARG A 294 15.95 19.27 -17.72
CA ARG A 294 15.63 18.78 -19.08
C ARG A 294 15.70 19.91 -20.12
N LEU A 295 15.14 21.08 -19.81
CA LEU A 295 15.18 22.26 -20.70
C LEU A 295 16.61 22.76 -20.93
N GLU A 296 17.43 22.73 -19.88
CA GLU A 296 18.84 23.12 -19.94
C GLU A 296 19.68 22.20 -20.83
N LEU A 297 19.49 20.88 -20.68
CA LEU A 297 20.16 19.86 -21.50
C LEU A 297 19.71 19.93 -22.97
N ALA A 298 18.47 20.34 -23.22
CA ALA A 298 17.93 20.56 -24.56
C ALA A 298 18.31 21.94 -25.16
N ASP A 299 19.05 22.78 -24.43
CA ASP A 299 19.36 24.17 -24.80
C ASP A 299 18.11 25.03 -25.09
N ALA A 300 16.98 24.67 -24.48
CA ALA A 300 15.66 25.29 -24.67
C ALA A 300 15.25 26.21 -23.50
N TYR A 301 16.09 26.32 -22.46
CA TYR A 301 15.77 27.09 -21.27
C TYR A 301 15.87 28.61 -21.51
N ASP A 302 14.72 29.28 -21.50
CA ASP A 302 14.57 30.73 -21.40
C ASP A 302 14.28 31.17 -19.96
N PRO A 303 15.16 31.94 -19.30
CA PRO A 303 14.92 32.45 -17.95
C PRO A 303 13.68 33.33 -17.82
N ALA A 304 13.32 34.12 -18.85
CA ALA A 304 12.18 35.04 -18.75
C ALA A 304 10.83 34.30 -18.66
N ILE A 305 10.76 33.09 -19.21
CA ILE A 305 9.56 32.26 -19.24
C ILE A 305 9.62 31.24 -18.10
N HIS A 306 10.67 30.42 -18.06
CA HIS A 306 10.69 29.25 -17.20
C HIS A 306 10.92 29.58 -15.72
N ASP A 307 11.57 30.71 -15.38
CA ASP A 307 11.64 31.14 -13.98
C ASP A 307 10.25 31.56 -13.46
N GLN A 308 9.44 32.21 -14.31
CA GLN A 308 8.07 32.58 -13.95
C GLN A 308 7.17 31.34 -13.84
N GLU A 309 7.28 30.40 -14.78
CA GLU A 309 6.54 29.13 -14.72
C GLU A 309 6.92 28.30 -13.49
N ALA A 310 8.21 28.21 -13.16
CA ALA A 310 8.67 27.50 -11.97
C ALA A 310 8.20 28.17 -10.67
N ALA A 311 8.11 29.50 -10.63
CA ALA A 311 7.61 30.23 -9.46
C ALA A 311 6.09 30.09 -9.25
N ALA A 312 5.34 29.89 -10.33
CA ALA A 312 3.89 29.68 -10.29
C ALA A 312 3.49 28.21 -10.16
N LEU A 313 4.45 27.28 -10.24
CA LEU A 313 4.18 25.85 -10.19
C LEU A 313 3.62 25.46 -8.82
N ASP A 314 2.46 24.81 -8.84
CA ASP A 314 1.88 24.15 -7.67
C ASP A 314 1.61 22.67 -7.98
N TRP A 315 1.07 21.94 -7.00
CA TRP A 315 0.81 20.51 -7.14
C TRP A 315 -0.29 20.17 -8.16
N LEU A 316 -1.22 21.09 -8.44
CA LEU A 316 -2.27 20.93 -9.46
C LEU A 316 -1.69 20.93 -10.89
N HIS A 317 -0.47 21.45 -11.06
CA HIS A 317 0.24 21.48 -12.34
C HIS A 317 1.17 20.27 -12.53
N LEU A 318 1.21 19.34 -11.57
CA LEU A 318 1.97 18.10 -11.70
C LEU A 318 1.22 17.13 -12.61
N SER A 319 1.98 16.40 -13.43
CA SER A 319 1.42 15.29 -14.19
C SER A 319 1.07 14.11 -13.28
N PRO A 320 0.20 13.19 -13.72
CA PRO A 320 -0.11 11.97 -12.96
C PRO A 320 1.12 11.18 -12.50
N ALA A 321 2.13 11.08 -13.38
CA ALA A 321 3.37 10.37 -13.09
C ALA A 321 4.24 11.08 -12.03
N GLU A 322 4.24 12.42 -12.01
CA GLU A 322 4.94 13.20 -10.98
C GLU A 322 4.20 13.13 -9.65
N LEU A 323 2.87 13.26 -9.65
CA LEU A 323 2.05 13.17 -8.44
C LEU A 323 2.13 11.77 -7.81
N ALA A 324 2.28 10.70 -8.61
CA ALA A 324 2.46 9.33 -8.13
C ALA A 324 3.76 9.09 -7.32
N LEU A 325 4.67 10.06 -7.27
CA LEU A 325 5.85 10.02 -6.40
C LEU A 325 5.52 10.28 -4.93
N MET A 326 4.41 11.00 -4.69
CA MET A 326 3.89 11.27 -3.35
C MET A 326 3.60 9.97 -2.61
N PRO A 327 3.90 9.89 -1.31
CA PRO A 327 3.30 8.85 -0.49
C PRO A 327 1.78 9.00 -0.48
N VAL A 328 1.08 7.88 -0.41
CA VAL A 328 -0.37 7.87 -0.17
C VAL A 328 -0.61 8.37 1.26
N ILE A 329 -1.41 9.42 1.40
CA ILE A 329 -1.77 9.98 2.71
C ILE A 329 -3.16 9.49 3.08
N VAL A 330 -3.27 8.97 4.29
CA VAL A 330 -4.48 8.35 4.79
C VAL A 330 -4.88 8.97 6.12
N ALA A 331 -6.06 9.61 6.18
CA ALA A 331 -6.69 9.96 7.44
C ALA A 331 -7.47 8.75 7.96
N VAL A 332 -7.20 8.31 9.18
CA VAL A 332 -7.85 7.15 9.81
C VAL A 332 -8.62 7.61 11.03
N ASP A 333 -9.92 7.37 11.06
CA ASP A 333 -10.79 7.73 12.18
C ASP A 333 -11.96 6.75 12.37
N HIS A 334 -12.75 6.97 13.41
CA HIS A 334 -14.00 6.26 13.67
C HIS A 334 -15.19 7.16 13.32
N ALA A 335 -16.28 6.55 12.84
CA ALA A 335 -17.49 7.26 12.46
C ALA A 335 -18.05 8.13 13.61
N ASP A 336 -18.01 7.62 14.85
CA ASP A 336 -18.50 8.33 16.05
C ASP A 336 -17.73 9.65 16.29
N ARG A 337 -16.40 9.65 16.10
CA ARG A 337 -15.56 10.85 16.28
C ARG A 337 -15.80 11.88 15.16
N ILE A 338 -15.92 11.40 13.94
CA ILE A 338 -16.26 12.25 12.79
C ILE A 338 -17.62 12.92 12.99
N ALA A 339 -18.63 12.16 13.43
CA ALA A 339 -19.98 12.67 13.64
C ALA A 339 -20.06 13.65 14.82
N ALA A 340 -19.25 13.47 15.86
CA ALA A 340 -19.18 14.38 17.00
C ALA A 340 -18.53 15.72 16.63
N ASP A 341 -17.26 15.71 16.19
CA ASP A 341 -16.45 16.92 16.04
C ASP A 341 -15.69 17.02 14.70
N GLY A 342 -15.50 15.90 13.99
CA GLY A 342 -14.67 15.84 12.78
C GLY A 342 -15.36 16.25 11.47
N MET A 343 -16.68 16.48 11.47
CA MET A 343 -17.48 16.68 10.26
C MET A 343 -17.00 17.85 9.38
N ALA A 344 -16.62 18.97 10.01
CA ALA A 344 -16.15 20.14 9.30
C ALA A 344 -14.82 19.89 8.60
N ALA A 345 -13.88 19.23 9.28
CA ALA A 345 -12.57 18.87 8.73
C ALA A 345 -12.69 17.83 7.61
N LEU A 346 -13.54 16.81 7.79
CA LEU A 346 -13.86 15.82 6.77
C LEU A 346 -14.39 16.51 5.50
N THR A 347 -15.42 17.33 5.63
CA THR A 347 -16.06 18.00 4.50
C THR A 347 -15.07 18.91 3.77
N ALA A 348 -14.23 19.64 4.51
CA ALA A 348 -13.21 20.50 3.93
C ALA A 348 -12.15 19.70 3.15
N LEU A 349 -11.67 18.57 3.71
CA LEU A 349 -10.71 17.69 3.05
C LEU A 349 -11.29 17.10 1.76
N LEU A 350 -12.49 16.51 1.85
CA LEU A 350 -13.18 15.90 0.70
C LEU A 350 -13.56 16.91 -0.38
N SER A 351 -13.78 18.18 -0.01
CA SER A 351 -14.06 19.24 -0.97
C SER A 351 -12.81 19.80 -1.67
N SER A 352 -11.62 19.45 -1.18
CA SER A 352 -10.39 20.15 -1.55
C SER A 352 -9.69 19.67 -2.81
N GLY A 353 -10.10 18.53 -3.36
CA GLY A 353 -9.44 17.92 -4.53
C GLY A 353 -8.10 17.25 -4.23
N ARG A 354 -7.59 17.31 -2.99
CA ARG A 354 -6.35 16.60 -2.61
C ARG A 354 -6.56 15.08 -2.73
N PRO A 355 -5.63 14.33 -3.35
CA PRO A 355 -5.69 12.86 -3.46
C PRO A 355 -5.38 12.15 -2.12
N VAL A 356 -6.12 12.50 -1.08
CA VAL A 356 -6.00 11.95 0.28
C VAL A 356 -7.11 10.93 0.49
N GLN A 357 -6.77 9.79 1.07
CA GLN A 357 -7.72 8.74 1.40
C GLN A 357 -8.20 8.92 2.84
N VAL A 358 -9.48 8.75 3.10
CA VAL A 358 -10.08 8.80 4.44
C VAL A 358 -10.67 7.43 4.74
N LEU A 359 -10.10 6.73 5.71
CA LEU A 359 -10.57 5.44 6.20
C LEU A 359 -11.34 5.67 7.50
N VAL A 360 -12.62 5.32 7.46
CA VAL A 360 -13.53 5.48 8.58
C VAL A 360 -14.03 4.12 9.00
N ASP A 361 -13.68 3.71 10.22
CA ASP A 361 -14.26 2.50 10.82
C ASP A 361 -15.69 2.80 11.29
N VAL A 362 -16.61 1.94 10.84
CA VAL A 362 -18.05 2.10 11.00
C VAL A 362 -18.59 0.90 11.78
N GLN A 363 -19.32 1.20 12.84
CA GLN A 363 -20.14 0.21 13.53
C GLN A 363 -21.54 0.16 12.91
N PRO A 364 -21.94 -0.93 12.25
CA PRO A 364 -23.23 -1.00 11.57
C PRO A 364 -24.41 -0.95 12.56
N THR A 365 -24.22 -1.49 13.76
CA THR A 365 -25.24 -1.56 14.81
C THR A 365 -25.43 -0.25 15.58
N ARG A 366 -24.61 0.77 15.31
CA ARG A 366 -24.61 2.05 16.03
C ARG A 366 -24.86 3.21 15.09
N ASN A 367 -25.54 4.24 15.59
CA ASN A 367 -25.67 5.51 14.89
C ASN A 367 -24.58 6.47 15.40
N PRO A 368 -23.59 6.85 14.56
CA PRO A 368 -22.42 7.59 15.02
C PRO A 368 -22.72 8.99 15.53
N GLY A 369 -23.80 9.62 15.05
CA GLY A 369 -24.27 10.92 15.51
C GLY A 369 -25.53 10.84 16.36
N ALA A 370 -25.73 9.75 17.11
CA ALA A 370 -26.90 9.61 17.96
C ALA A 370 -26.93 10.71 19.03
N HIS A 371 -27.99 11.53 19.02
CA HIS A 371 -28.26 12.52 20.06
C HIS A 371 -29.72 12.40 20.50
N PRO A 372 -30.05 12.59 21.80
CA PRO A 372 -31.42 12.48 22.29
C PRO A 372 -32.43 13.37 21.57
N ASP A 373 -31.98 14.54 21.08
CA ASP A 373 -32.82 15.51 20.35
C ASP A 373 -32.97 15.18 18.85
N HIS A 374 -32.27 14.17 18.33
CA HIS A 374 -32.40 13.76 16.93
C HIS A 374 -33.65 12.89 16.73
N LEU A 375 -34.24 12.98 15.53
CA LEU A 375 -35.38 12.15 15.14
C LEU A 375 -34.98 10.67 15.23
N SER A 376 -35.73 9.90 16.02
CA SER A 376 -35.50 8.47 16.16
C SER A 376 -35.70 7.75 14.82
N GLY A 377 -34.85 6.76 14.55
CA GLY A 377 -34.90 5.95 13.33
C GLY A 377 -34.08 6.48 12.15
N PHE A 378 -33.50 7.68 12.23
CA PHE A 378 -32.57 8.18 11.20
C PHE A 378 -31.11 8.05 11.67
N ARG A 379 -30.29 7.35 10.88
CA ARG A 379 -28.86 7.18 11.09
C ARG A 379 -28.07 8.23 10.30
N VAL A 380 -26.96 8.70 10.88
CA VAL A 380 -26.00 9.53 10.16
C VAL A 380 -25.21 8.66 9.18
N GLU A 381 -25.46 8.85 7.89
CA GLU A 381 -24.82 8.10 6.80
C GLU A 381 -23.71 8.93 6.14
N LEU A 382 -22.47 8.74 6.59
CA LEU A 382 -21.29 9.42 6.03
C LEU A 382 -21.07 9.10 4.54
N GLY A 383 -21.54 7.95 4.06
CA GLY A 383 -21.45 7.57 2.65
C GLY A 383 -22.27 8.48 1.76
N GLN A 384 -23.50 8.79 2.19
CA GLN A 384 -24.37 9.73 1.49
C GLN A 384 -23.78 11.14 1.48
N LEU A 385 -23.13 11.57 2.57
CA LEU A 385 -22.40 12.83 2.61
C LEU A 385 -21.29 12.87 1.54
N GLY A 386 -20.43 11.85 1.50
CA GLY A 386 -19.36 11.78 0.49
C GLY A 386 -19.91 11.81 -0.94
N ILE A 387 -20.95 11.03 -1.21
CA ILE A 387 -21.64 10.98 -2.49
C ILE A 387 -22.21 12.35 -2.88
N SER A 388 -22.77 13.09 -1.92
CA SER A 388 -23.36 14.42 -2.17
C SER A 388 -22.35 15.45 -2.68
N LEU A 389 -21.05 15.27 -2.41
CA LEU A 389 -19.97 16.12 -2.89
C LEU A 389 -19.61 15.87 -4.36
N ARG A 390 -20.12 14.79 -4.97
CA ARG A 390 -20.01 14.39 -6.40
C ARG A 390 -18.62 14.14 -6.98
N GLN A 391 -17.58 14.74 -6.41
CA GLN A 391 -16.18 14.66 -6.89
C GLN A 391 -15.31 13.69 -6.08
N VAL A 392 -15.88 13.05 -5.07
CA VAL A 392 -15.22 12.17 -4.11
C VAL A 392 -15.44 10.73 -4.53
N PHE A 393 -14.39 9.91 -4.54
CA PHE A 393 -14.56 8.46 -4.63
C PHE A 393 -15.08 7.96 -3.27
N VAL A 394 -16.22 7.27 -3.24
CA VAL A 394 -16.77 6.73 -1.99
C VAL A 394 -16.87 5.22 -2.12
N GLN A 395 -16.41 4.47 -1.12
CA GLN A 395 -16.77 3.07 -0.99
C GLN A 395 -17.22 2.73 0.41
N GLN A 396 -18.27 1.92 0.50
CA GLN A 396 -18.64 1.21 1.72
C GLN A 396 -18.30 -0.25 1.53
N THR A 397 -17.40 -0.75 2.38
CA THR A 397 -16.83 -2.08 2.22
C THR A 397 -16.48 -2.74 3.56
N THR A 398 -16.05 -3.99 3.51
CA THR A 398 -15.49 -4.71 4.65
C THR A 398 -14.31 -5.57 4.18
N PRO A 399 -13.22 -5.67 4.96
CA PRO A 399 -12.16 -6.63 4.67
C PRO A 399 -12.64 -8.09 4.64
N ALA A 400 -13.79 -8.41 5.27
CA ALA A 400 -14.39 -9.74 5.17
C ALA A 400 -14.82 -10.11 3.73
N ARG A 401 -15.10 -9.11 2.88
CA ARG A 401 -15.32 -9.22 1.43
C ARG A 401 -14.08 -8.66 0.72
N SER A 402 -12.97 -9.39 0.86
CA SER A 402 -11.61 -8.98 0.47
C SER A 402 -11.51 -8.52 -0.98
N GLU A 403 -12.13 -9.23 -1.93
CA GLU A 403 -12.12 -8.87 -3.35
C GLU A 403 -12.72 -7.49 -3.61
N HIS A 404 -13.92 -7.23 -3.08
CA HIS A 404 -14.59 -5.93 -3.20
C HIS A 404 -13.76 -4.82 -2.53
N CYS A 405 -13.22 -5.08 -1.34
CA CYS A 405 -12.37 -4.16 -0.60
C CYS A 405 -11.08 -3.79 -1.39
N ILE A 406 -10.32 -4.79 -1.84
CA ILE A 406 -9.07 -4.59 -2.58
C ILE A 406 -9.35 -3.87 -3.91
N ALA A 407 -10.39 -4.27 -4.65
CA ALA A 407 -10.75 -3.64 -5.91
C ALA A 407 -11.09 -2.15 -5.72
N GLY A 408 -11.88 -1.81 -4.69
CA GLY A 408 -12.22 -0.42 -4.38
C GLY A 408 -11.01 0.40 -3.92
N LEU A 409 -10.16 -0.15 -3.05
CA LEU A 409 -8.95 0.54 -2.58
C LEU A 409 -7.98 0.82 -3.73
N ARG A 410 -7.76 -0.16 -4.60
CA ARG A 410 -6.93 -0.01 -5.80
C ARG A 410 -7.50 1.06 -6.72
N ARG A 411 -8.81 1.01 -7.01
CA ARG A 411 -9.48 1.98 -7.87
C ARG A 411 -9.34 3.40 -7.31
N ALA A 412 -9.54 3.58 -6.00
CA ALA A 412 -9.39 4.89 -5.37
C ALA A 412 -7.99 5.48 -5.54
N LEU A 413 -6.94 4.65 -5.42
CA LEU A 413 -5.55 5.08 -5.62
C LEU A 413 -5.20 5.39 -7.09
N GLU A 414 -5.97 4.86 -8.04
CA GLU A 414 -5.84 5.21 -9.46
C GLU A 414 -6.46 6.58 -9.75
N THR A 415 -7.44 7.02 -8.96
CA THR A 415 -8.02 8.36 -9.06
C THR A 415 -7.15 9.42 -8.38
N GLU A 416 -7.09 10.62 -8.95
CA GLU A 416 -6.38 11.78 -8.37
C GLU A 416 -7.30 12.61 -7.47
N ARG A 417 -8.18 11.94 -6.71
CA ARG A 417 -9.28 12.56 -5.97
C ARG A 417 -9.26 12.15 -4.49
N PRO A 418 -9.91 12.92 -3.61
CA PRO A 418 -10.19 12.45 -2.26
C PRO A 418 -11.00 11.16 -2.31
N GLY A 419 -10.63 10.18 -1.47
CA GLY A 419 -11.38 8.94 -1.29
C GLY A 419 -11.97 8.84 0.11
N LEU A 420 -13.21 8.40 0.23
CA LEU A 420 -13.88 8.10 1.49
C LEU A 420 -14.22 6.61 1.56
N HIS A 421 -13.65 5.92 2.54
CA HIS A 421 -13.74 4.48 2.72
C HIS A 421 -14.43 4.18 4.05
N LEU A 422 -15.65 3.65 3.99
CA LEU A 422 -16.46 3.28 5.14
C LEU A 422 -16.31 1.79 5.38
N LEU A 423 -15.58 1.45 6.43
CA LEU A 423 -15.11 0.10 6.70
C LEU A 423 -15.90 -0.51 7.85
N CYS A 424 -16.48 -1.69 7.64
CA CYS A 424 -16.90 -2.54 8.75
C CYS A 424 -15.84 -3.61 8.97
N THR A 425 -15.08 -3.49 10.05
CA THR A 425 -14.04 -4.46 10.41
C THR A 425 -14.58 -5.59 11.29
N GLY A 426 -15.69 -5.34 12.00
CA GLY A 426 -16.31 -6.29 12.92
C GLY A 426 -15.78 -6.21 14.35
N TRP A 427 -14.73 -5.41 14.60
CA TRP A 427 -14.31 -5.08 15.95
C TRP A 427 -15.19 -3.98 16.56
N LEU A 428 -15.41 -4.07 17.87
CA LEU A 428 -16.14 -3.06 18.63
C LEU A 428 -15.14 -2.19 19.40
N PRO A 429 -15.20 -0.84 19.33
CA PRO A 429 -14.31 0.04 20.06
C PRO A 429 -14.36 -0.24 21.57
N GLY A 430 -13.19 -0.46 22.16
CA GLY A 430 -13.04 -0.73 23.59
C GLY A 430 -13.26 -2.19 24.00
N GLU A 431 -13.60 -3.10 23.08
CA GLU A 431 -13.64 -4.53 23.38
C GLU A 431 -12.26 -5.18 23.22
N VAL A 432 -11.78 -5.81 24.29
CA VAL A 432 -10.50 -6.53 24.33
C VAL A 432 -10.63 -7.95 23.74
N ALA A 433 -11.82 -8.54 23.80
CA ALA A 433 -12.11 -9.86 23.25
C ALA A 433 -13.57 -9.89 22.76
N PRO A 434 -13.82 -9.87 21.44
CA PRO A 434 -15.16 -9.88 20.90
C PRO A 434 -15.83 -11.22 21.21
N ALA A 435 -17.14 -11.18 21.51
CA ALA A 435 -17.89 -12.39 21.85
C ALA A 435 -18.01 -13.36 20.66
N VAL A 436 -18.02 -12.83 19.44
CA VAL A 436 -18.09 -13.56 18.17
C VAL A 436 -16.86 -13.16 17.35
N ASP A 437 -16.39 -14.07 16.49
CA ASP A 437 -15.29 -13.78 15.57
C ASP A 437 -15.55 -12.48 14.75
N PRO A 438 -14.59 -11.53 14.70
CA PRO A 438 -14.76 -10.26 14.00
C PRO A 438 -15.06 -10.38 12.51
N TRP A 439 -14.47 -11.37 11.83
CA TRP A 439 -14.74 -11.58 10.41
C TRP A 439 -16.19 -12.02 10.22
N LEU A 440 -16.69 -12.90 11.10
CA LEU A 440 -18.09 -13.30 11.07
C LEU A 440 -19.02 -12.11 11.34
N ALA A 441 -18.71 -11.29 12.35
CA ALA A 441 -19.50 -10.08 12.64
C ALA A 441 -19.58 -9.12 11.44
N ALA A 442 -18.45 -8.91 10.75
CA ALA A 442 -18.39 -8.07 9.56
C ALA A 442 -19.11 -8.69 8.34
N ALA A 443 -18.98 -10.00 8.12
CA ALA A 443 -19.70 -10.72 7.07
C ALA A 443 -21.22 -10.68 7.31
N SER A 444 -21.65 -10.94 8.54
CA SER A 444 -23.06 -10.85 8.94
C SER A 444 -23.62 -9.42 8.81
N ALA A 445 -22.80 -8.37 8.98
CA ALA A 445 -23.25 -7.00 8.75
C ALA A 445 -23.62 -6.73 7.29
N VAL A 446 -22.87 -7.31 6.35
CA VAL A 446 -23.21 -7.25 4.92
C VAL A 446 -24.48 -8.06 4.65
N GLU A 447 -24.53 -9.29 5.16
CA GLU A 447 -25.63 -10.20 4.88
C GLU A 447 -26.96 -9.73 5.49
N SER A 448 -26.93 -9.11 6.66
CA SER A 448 -28.09 -8.47 7.29
C SER A 448 -28.47 -7.12 6.69
N ARG A 449 -27.69 -6.62 5.71
CA ARG A 449 -27.81 -5.27 5.13
C ARG A 449 -27.66 -4.14 6.14
N ALA A 450 -27.06 -4.41 7.30
CA ALA A 450 -26.66 -3.37 8.24
C ALA A 450 -25.49 -2.53 7.70
N HIS A 451 -24.66 -3.13 6.83
CA HIS A 451 -23.54 -2.47 6.15
C HIS A 451 -23.49 -2.88 4.66
N PRO A 452 -24.41 -2.36 3.83
CA PRO A 452 -24.45 -2.70 2.41
C PRO A 452 -23.19 -2.25 1.70
N LEU A 453 -22.72 -3.03 0.73
CA LEU A 453 -21.55 -2.71 -0.07
C LEU A 453 -21.93 -1.77 -1.21
N PHE A 454 -21.19 -0.71 -1.42
CA PHE A 454 -21.35 0.09 -2.63
C PHE A 454 -20.08 0.86 -2.95
N ARG A 455 -19.97 1.31 -4.19
CA ARG A 455 -18.94 2.21 -4.68
C ARG A 455 -19.59 3.32 -5.47
N TYR A 456 -19.16 4.55 -5.20
CA TYR A 456 -19.44 5.71 -6.02
C TYR A 456 -18.12 6.20 -6.62
N ASP A 457 -17.96 6.03 -7.92
CA ASP A 457 -16.81 6.49 -8.70
C ASP A 457 -17.24 7.60 -9.67
N PRO A 458 -16.85 8.86 -9.42
CA PRO A 458 -17.16 9.97 -10.32
C PRO A 458 -16.65 9.78 -11.75
N ASP A 459 -15.62 8.95 -11.95
CA ASP A 459 -14.98 8.73 -13.25
C ASP A 459 -15.52 7.48 -13.98
N ALA A 460 -16.50 6.77 -13.41
CA ALA A 460 -17.09 5.56 -14.02
C ALA A 460 -18.10 5.85 -15.14
N GLY A 461 -18.65 7.07 -15.22
CA GLY A 461 -19.54 7.47 -16.31
C GLY A 461 -20.09 8.89 -16.15
N GLU A 462 -21.04 9.26 -17.00
CA GLU A 462 -21.62 10.62 -17.04
C GLU A 462 -22.87 10.76 -16.16
N SER A 463 -23.62 9.67 -15.96
CA SER A 463 -24.83 9.67 -15.16
C SER A 463 -24.58 9.17 -13.73
N TRP A 464 -25.46 9.57 -12.82
CA TRP A 464 -25.47 9.07 -11.45
C TRP A 464 -25.55 7.54 -11.34
N ALA A 465 -26.25 6.90 -12.29
CA ALA A 465 -26.40 5.45 -12.32
C ALA A 465 -25.10 4.76 -12.76
N ASP A 466 -24.31 5.40 -13.62
CA ASP A 466 -23.01 4.87 -14.05
C ASP A 466 -21.96 5.01 -12.95
N CYS A 467 -22.06 6.08 -12.15
CA CYS A 467 -21.13 6.33 -11.05
C CYS A 467 -21.37 5.43 -9.83
N LEU A 468 -22.58 4.91 -9.61
CA LEU A 468 -22.94 4.16 -8.40
C LEU A 468 -23.11 2.67 -8.68
N ASP A 469 -22.24 1.86 -8.08
CA ASP A 469 -22.28 0.40 -8.14
C ASP A 469 -22.60 -0.20 -6.76
N ALA A 470 -23.67 -1.00 -6.69
CA ALA A 470 -24.06 -1.76 -5.50
C ALA A 470 -24.26 -3.26 -5.82
N SER A 471 -23.71 -3.76 -6.93
CA SER A 471 -23.92 -5.13 -7.41
C SER A 471 -23.22 -6.19 -6.54
N ALA A 472 -22.32 -5.77 -5.65
CA ALA A 472 -21.59 -6.67 -4.75
C ALA A 472 -22.43 -7.17 -3.57
N ASN A 473 -23.67 -6.70 -3.40
CA ASN A 473 -24.56 -7.18 -2.36
C ASN A 473 -25.24 -8.49 -2.79
N PRO A 474 -25.26 -9.52 -1.93
CA PRO A 474 -25.98 -10.75 -2.18
C PRO A 474 -27.50 -10.52 -2.16
N ASP A 475 -28.21 -11.25 -3.04
CA ASP A 475 -29.67 -11.29 -3.16
C ASP A 475 -30.37 -9.93 -2.97
N PRO A 476 -30.07 -8.91 -3.80
CA PRO A 476 -30.60 -7.57 -3.60
C PRO A 476 -32.13 -7.49 -3.74
N ASP A 477 -32.72 -8.42 -4.50
CA ASP A 477 -34.16 -8.48 -4.76
C ASP A 477 -34.93 -9.37 -3.76
N ALA A 478 -34.25 -10.10 -2.88
CA ALA A 478 -34.88 -10.99 -1.91
C ALA A 478 -34.96 -10.35 -0.51
N ASP A 479 -35.99 -10.70 0.26
CA ASP A 479 -36.10 -10.22 1.65
C ASP A 479 -34.94 -10.73 2.52
N TRP A 480 -34.51 -11.97 2.28
CA TRP A 480 -33.43 -12.63 3.00
C TRP A 480 -32.47 -13.26 2.00
N ILE A 481 -31.19 -13.29 2.36
CA ILE A 481 -30.19 -14.03 1.61
C ILE A 481 -30.47 -15.52 1.81
N THR A 482 -30.55 -16.25 0.72
CA THR A 482 -30.79 -17.68 0.74
C THR A 482 -29.78 -18.38 -0.15
N ASP A 483 -29.05 -19.32 0.42
CA ASP A 483 -28.13 -20.15 -0.33
C ASP A 483 -28.90 -21.38 -0.85
N GLU A 484 -29.32 -21.35 -2.13
CA GLU A 484 -29.94 -22.53 -2.76
C GLU A 484 -28.92 -23.69 -2.94
N ASP A 485 -27.61 -23.39 -2.88
CA ASP A 485 -26.51 -24.35 -3.12
C ASP A 485 -25.92 -24.97 -1.84
N ALA A 486 -26.39 -24.58 -0.65
CA ALA A 486 -25.93 -25.14 0.63
C ALA A 486 -26.20 -26.66 0.82
N GLU A 487 -26.99 -27.28 -0.05
CA GLU A 487 -27.24 -28.74 -0.04
C GLU A 487 -26.31 -29.56 -0.96
N GLY A 488 -25.34 -28.96 -1.65
CA GLY A 488 -24.45 -29.67 -2.60
C GLY A 488 -22.99 -29.82 -2.14
N PRO A 489 -22.39 -31.04 -2.13
CA PRO A 489 -20.95 -31.18 -1.95
C PRO A 489 -20.27 -30.82 -3.28
N GLY A 490 -19.92 -29.56 -3.52
CA GLY A 490 -19.10 -29.28 -4.71
C GLY A 490 -18.82 -27.85 -5.14
N ASN A 491 -19.56 -26.82 -4.73
CA ASN A 491 -19.32 -25.47 -5.27
C ASN A 491 -19.15 -24.42 -4.17
N GLY A 492 -17.92 -23.92 -4.04
CA GLY A 492 -17.51 -22.52 -3.85
C GLY A 492 -18.06 -21.67 -2.71
N HIS A 493 -19.35 -21.70 -2.43
CA HIS A 493 -20.03 -20.79 -1.52
C HIS A 493 -21.03 -21.59 -0.70
N ALA A 494 -20.71 -21.91 0.55
CA ALA A 494 -21.67 -22.20 1.61
C ALA A 494 -20.95 -22.28 2.95
N TYR A 495 -21.46 -21.52 3.91
CA TYR A 495 -20.96 -21.39 5.28
C TYR A 495 -21.49 -22.54 6.15
N THR A 496 -20.64 -23.51 6.48
CA THR A 496 -20.57 -24.22 7.77
C THR A 496 -19.27 -25.01 7.88
#